data_AF-A0A6J2UHE5-F1
#
_entry.id   AF-A0A6J2UHE5-F1
#
_cell.length_a   1.000
_cell.length_b   1.000
_cell.length_c   1.000
_cell.angle_alpha   90.00
_cell.angle_beta   90.00
_cell.angle_gamma   90.00
#
_symmetry.space_group_name_H-M   'P 1'
#
loop_
_entity.id
_entity.type
_entity.pdbx_description
1 polymer ?
#
loop_
_entity_poly.entity_id
_entity_poly.type
_entity_poly.pdbx_seq_one_letter_code
_entity_poly.pdbx_strand_id
1 'polypeptide(L)'
;MYELKNSGVADTSGAIILGSAFLIGAGSALALLLGALIEKKELIIVFLVMQFVVNTVELFYIILALMHGMEYNKFVFYVLPLFLLIYIIIVAYSYFRYIWEEY
;
A
#
# COMPACT_ATOMS: atom_id res chain seq x y z
N MET A 1 -28.60 11.07 -21.12
CA MET A 1 -28.56 12.56 -21.10
C MET A 1 -29.38 12.98 -19.88
N TYR A 2 -28.72 13.59 -18.89
CA TYR A 2 -29.23 14.06 -17.58
C TYR A 2 -29.80 12.95 -16.68
N GLU A 3 -29.03 12.37 -15.76
CA GLU A 3 -29.30 12.71 -14.33
C GLU A 3 -28.14 12.47 -13.35
N LEU A 4 -26.90 12.21 -13.79
CA LEU A 4 -25.74 12.18 -12.87
C LEU A 4 -25.01 13.52 -12.79
N LYS A 5 -25.79 14.61 -12.84
CA LYS A 5 -25.33 15.97 -12.58
C LYS A 5 -26.20 16.56 -11.48
N ASN A 6 -26.26 15.93 -10.29
CA ASN A 6 -26.79 16.59 -9.08
C ASN A 6 -26.58 15.90 -7.71
N SER A 7 -25.53 15.11 -7.52
CA SER A 7 -25.02 14.87 -6.17
C SER A 7 -23.55 15.24 -6.15
N GLY A 8 -23.22 16.41 -5.59
CA GLY A 8 -21.87 16.78 -5.16
C GLY A 8 -21.32 15.88 -4.04
N VAL A 9 -21.82 14.65 -3.94
CA VAL A 9 -21.26 13.58 -3.14
C VAL A 9 -20.28 12.89 -4.08
N ALA A 10 -19.05 13.43 -4.14
CA ALA A 10 -17.92 12.63 -4.59
C ALA A 10 -17.99 11.28 -3.86
N ASP A 11 -17.65 10.18 -4.54
CA ASP A 11 -17.74 8.84 -3.98
C ASP A 11 -16.75 8.69 -2.80
N THR A 12 -17.14 9.18 -1.63
CA THR A 12 -16.29 9.37 -0.45
C THR A 12 -15.80 8.04 0.09
N SER A 13 -16.59 6.98 -0.14
CA SER A 13 -16.29 5.61 0.25
C SER A 13 -14.95 5.15 -0.33
N GLY A 14 -14.70 5.41 -1.61
CA GLY A 14 -13.46 5.00 -2.27
C GLY A 14 -12.24 5.75 -1.71
N ALA A 15 -12.37 7.06 -1.51
CA ALA A 15 -11.33 7.88 -0.92
C ALA A 15 -11.01 7.49 0.53
N ILE A 16 -12.02 7.13 1.33
CA ILE A 16 -11.85 6.67 2.72
C ILE A 16 -11.12 5.32 2.75
N ILE A 17 -11.50 4.37 1.89
CA ILE A 17 -10.84 3.06 1.82
C ILE A 17 -9.37 3.24 1.44
N LEU A 18 -9.08 4.03 0.40
CA LEU A 18 -7.71 4.26 -0.04
C LEU A 18 -6.90 5.03 1.02
N GLY A 19 -7.48 6.05 1.65
CA GLY A 19 -6.84 6.81 2.72
C GLY A 19 -6.53 5.97 3.96
N SER A 20 -7.46 5.10 4.38
CA SER A 20 -7.22 4.19 5.50
C SER A 20 -6.14 3.15 5.18
N ALA A 21 -6.07 2.65 3.94
CA ALA A 21 -4.99 1.78 3.50
C ALA A 21 -3.62 2.48 3.58
N PHE A 22 -3.51 3.74 3.15
CA PHE A 22 -2.26 4.50 3.30
C PHE A 22 -1.88 4.73 4.76
N LEU A 23 -2.84 5.02 5.65
CA LEU A 23 -2.56 5.16 7.09
C LEU A 23 -2.08 3.85 7.71
N ILE A 24 -2.70 2.73 7.35
CA ILE A 24 -2.25 1.40 7.77
C ILE A 24 -0.84 1.12 7.23
N GLY A 25 -0.57 1.47 5.97
CA GLY A 25 0.73 1.36 5.35
C GLY A 25 1.79 2.15 6.12
N ALA A 26 1.54 3.43 6.40
CA ALA A 26 2.44 4.28 7.17
C ALA A 26 2.66 3.76 8.61
N GLY A 27 1.60 3.34 9.29
CA GLY A 27 1.68 2.77 10.64
C GLY A 27 2.50 1.48 10.67
N SER A 28 2.29 0.59 9.70
CA SER A 28 3.07 -0.65 9.58
C SER A 28 4.55 -0.38 9.24
N ALA A 29 4.86 0.68 8.49
CA ALA A 29 6.25 1.08 8.22
C ALA A 29 7.00 1.48 9.50
N LEU A 30 6.31 2.08 10.49
CA LEU A 30 6.89 2.29 11.83
C LEU A 30 7.19 0.96 12.53
N ALA A 31 6.33 -0.05 12.38
CA ALA A 31 6.61 -1.39 12.91
C ALA A 31 7.83 -2.02 12.25
N LEU A 32 8.03 -1.84 10.93
CA LEU A 32 9.26 -2.27 10.26
C LEU A 32 10.50 -1.56 10.83
N LEU A 33 10.45 -0.24 10.97
CA LEU A 33 11.57 0.54 11.50
C LEU A 33 11.93 0.11 12.92
N LEU A 34 10.94 -0.02 13.80
CA LEU A 34 11.15 -0.49 15.16
C LEU A 34 11.66 -1.94 15.16
N GLY A 35 11.01 -2.85 14.42
CA GLY A 35 11.44 -4.24 14.27
C GLY A 35 12.88 -4.37 13.77
N ALA A 36 13.32 -3.47 12.90
CA ALA A 36 14.69 -3.38 12.46
C ALA A 36 15.64 -2.91 13.58
N LEU A 37 15.28 -1.87 14.32
CA LEU A 37 16.11 -1.30 15.40
C LEU A 37 16.26 -2.22 16.62
N ILE A 38 15.22 -2.95 17.00
CA ILE A 38 15.22 -3.85 18.17
C ILE A 38 15.35 -5.33 17.81
N GLU A 39 15.62 -5.62 16.53
CA GLU A 39 15.80 -6.98 15.99
C GLU A 39 14.64 -7.94 16.32
N LYS A 40 13.41 -7.41 16.33
CA LYS A 40 12.19 -8.19 16.60
C LYS A 40 11.50 -8.62 15.30
N LYS A 41 11.63 -9.90 15.00
CA LYS A 41 11.03 -10.55 13.82
C LYS A 41 9.51 -10.44 13.76
N GLU A 42 8.83 -10.42 14.91
CA GLU A 42 7.37 -10.32 14.99
C GLU A 42 6.86 -9.01 14.39
N LEU A 43 7.56 -7.90 14.62
CA LEU A 43 7.19 -6.60 14.07
C LEU A 43 7.38 -6.53 12.56
N ILE A 44 8.41 -7.21 12.04
CA ILE A 44 8.65 -7.31 10.60
C ILE A 44 7.57 -8.16 9.93
N ILE A 45 7.12 -9.25 10.56
CA ILE A 45 5.98 -10.05 10.08
C ILE A 45 4.72 -9.19 10.02
N VAL A 46 4.43 -8.40 11.07
CA VAL A 46 3.29 -7.47 11.07
C VAL A 46 3.36 -6.50 9.89
N PHE A 47 4.54 -5.93 9.62
CA PHE A 47 4.74 -5.10 8.43
C PHE A 47 4.41 -5.85 7.14
N LEU A 48 5.00 -7.03 6.92
CA LEU A 48 4.81 -7.79 5.68
C LEU A 48 3.34 -8.16 5.44
N VAL A 49 2.62 -8.59 6.48
CA VAL A 49 1.19 -8.92 6.39
C VAL A 49 0.34 -7.69 6.09
N MET A 50 0.59 -6.58 6.79
CA MET A 50 -0.18 -5.35 6.57
C MET A 50 0.07 -4.76 5.19
N GLN A 51 1.31 -4.80 4.71
CA GLN A 51 1.64 -4.33 3.37
C GLN A 51 0.97 -5.17 2.28
N PHE A 52 0.77 -6.47 2.48
CA PHE A 52 0.01 -7.29 1.53
C PHE A 52 -1.43 -6.76 1.34
N VAL A 53 -2.09 -6.39 2.44
CA VAL A 53 -3.44 -5.80 2.40
C VAL A 53 -3.43 -4.45 1.68
N VAL A 54 -2.49 -3.56 2.03
CA VAL A 54 -2.37 -2.22 1.43
C VAL A 54 -2.12 -2.31 -0.08
N ASN A 55 -1.18 -3.15 -0.50
CA ASN A 55 -0.88 -3.35 -1.93
C ASN A 55 -2.08 -3.92 -2.70
N THR A 56 -2.85 -4.81 -2.10
CA THR A 56 -4.05 -5.37 -2.73
C THR A 56 -5.10 -4.27 -2.99
N VAL A 57 -5.31 -3.39 -2.00
CA VAL A 57 -6.22 -2.24 -2.15
C VAL A 57 -5.71 -1.29 -3.23
N GLU A 58 -4.42 -0.94 -3.22
CA GLU A 58 -3.81 -0.04 -4.21
C GLU A 58 -3.92 -0.60 -5.63
N LEU A 59 -3.60 -1.88 -5.83
CA LEU A 59 -3.75 -2.57 -7.13
C LEU A 59 -5.20 -2.57 -7.62
N PHE A 60 -6.16 -2.80 -6.74
CA PHE A 60 -7.58 -2.75 -7.08
C PHE A 60 -7.97 -1.37 -7.63
N TYR A 61 -7.56 -0.28 -6.97
CA TYR A 61 -7.85 1.07 -7.44
C TYR A 61 -7.12 1.45 -8.72
N ILE A 62 -5.88 0.97 -8.93
CA ILE A 62 -5.16 1.16 -10.19
C ILE A 62 -5.90 0.46 -11.35
N ILE A 63 -6.34 -0.78 -11.16
CA ILE A 63 -7.13 -1.53 -12.16
C ILE A 63 -8.44 -0.79 -12.46
N LEU A 64 -9.16 -0.38 -11.42
CA LEU A 64 -10.42 0.35 -11.58
C LEU A 64 -10.20 1.64 -12.36
N ALA A 65 -9.15 2.39 -12.07
CA ALA A 65 -8.86 3.63 -12.76
C ALA A 65 -8.37 3.39 -14.21
N LEU A 66 -7.64 2.30 -14.50
CA LEU A 66 -7.35 1.88 -15.88
C LEU A 66 -8.62 1.58 -16.67
N MET A 67 -9.58 0.86 -16.07
CA MET A 67 -10.88 0.56 -16.71
C MET A 67 -11.68 1.82 -17.03
N HIS A 68 -11.51 2.89 -16.23
CA HIS A 68 -12.16 4.20 -16.46
C HIS A 68 -11.36 5.14 -17.38
N GLY A 69 -10.32 4.62 -18.06
CA GLY A 69 -9.59 5.38 -19.07
C GLY A 69 -8.56 6.35 -18.49
N MET A 70 -7.86 5.97 -17.41
CA MET A 70 -6.78 6.78 -16.85
C MET A 70 -5.75 7.17 -17.92
N GLU A 71 -5.42 8.46 -17.97
CA GLU A 71 -4.33 8.98 -18.79
C GLU A 71 -2.98 8.39 -18.36
N TYR A 72 -2.12 8.10 -19.34
CA TYR A 72 -0.80 7.51 -19.12
C TYR A 72 0.06 8.28 -18.09
N ASN A 73 0.01 9.61 -18.11
CA ASN A 73 0.78 10.43 -17.17
C ASN A 73 0.37 10.17 -15.72
N LYS A 74 -0.94 10.01 -15.47
CA LYS A 74 -1.49 9.69 -14.14
C LYS A 74 -1.12 8.26 -13.74
N PHE A 75 -1.10 7.33 -14.69
CA PHE A 75 -0.70 5.95 -14.45
C PHE A 75 0.72 5.83 -13.90
N VAL A 76 1.67 6.59 -14.45
CA VAL A 76 3.05 6.62 -13.95
C VAL A 76 3.12 7.05 -12.48
N PHE A 77 2.32 8.04 -12.07
CA PHE A 77 2.28 8.51 -10.68
C PHE A 77 1.75 7.46 -9.69
N TYR A 78 0.91 6.52 -10.13
CA TYR A 78 0.43 5.43 -9.28
C TYR A 78 1.35 4.20 -9.29
N VAL A 79 1.96 3.91 -10.44
CA VAL A 79 2.81 2.71 -10.59
C VAL A 79 4.20 2.89 -10.00
N LEU A 80 4.78 4.08 -10.08
CA LEU A 80 6.13 4.31 -9.57
C LEU A 80 6.24 4.10 -8.05
N PRO A 81 5.32 4.62 -7.20
CA PRO A 81 5.30 4.30 -5.77
C PRO A 81 5.14 2.81 -5.50
N LEU A 82 4.34 2.10 -6.30
CA LEU A 82 4.14 0.65 -6.15
C LEU A 82 5.45 -0.13 -6.33
N PHE A 83 6.28 0.23 -7.33
CA PHE A 83 7.59 -0.40 -7.49
C PHE A 83 8.52 -0.16 -6.30
N LEU A 84 8.51 1.06 -5.75
CA LEU A 84 9.28 1.38 -4.55
C LEU A 84 8.79 0.57 -3.34
N LEU A 85 7.48 0.39 -3.20
CA LEU A 85 6.88 -0.40 -2.13
C LEU A 85 7.26 -1.88 -2.23
N ILE A 86 7.22 -2.45 -3.43
CA ILE A 86 7.69 -3.82 -3.71
C ILE A 86 9.16 -3.97 -3.31
N TYR A 87 10.02 -3.00 -3.66
CA TYR A 87 11.41 -3.02 -3.25
C TYR A 87 11.58 -3.04 -1.73
N ILE A 88 10.84 -2.19 -1.00
CA ILE A 88 10.86 -2.17 0.48
C ILE A 88 10.43 -3.51 1.06
N ILE A 89 9.40 -4.17 0.48
CA ILE A 89 8.95 -5.50 0.92
C ILE A 89 10.04 -6.56 0.74
N ILE A 90 10.75 -6.55 -0.39
CA ILE A 90 11.87 -7.46 -0.64
C ILE A 90 12.98 -7.23 0.39
N VAL A 91 13.34 -5.98 0.65
CA VAL A 91 14.36 -5.63 1.66
C VAL A 91 13.93 -6.07 3.05
N ALA A 92 12.68 -5.80 3.44
CA ALA A 92 12.14 -6.22 4.74
C ALA A 92 12.13 -7.74 4.89
N TYR A 93 11.79 -8.48 3.83
CA TYR A 93 11.83 -9.93 3.82
C TYR A 93 13.26 -10.48 3.93
N SER A 94 14.22 -9.87 3.23
CA SER A 94 15.63 -10.23 3.35
C SER A 94 16.14 -10.02 4.78
N TYR A 95 15.73 -8.92 5.42
CA TYR A 95 16.11 -8.62 6.80
C TYR A 95 15.45 -9.59 7.80
N PHE A 96 14.17 -9.95 7.57
CA PHE A 96 13.50 -10.99 8.34
C PHE A 96 14.23 -12.34 8.25
N ARG A 97 14.67 -12.73 7.05
CA ARG A 97 15.45 -13.96 6.83
C ARG A 97 16.76 -13.95 7.61
N TYR A 98 17.48 -12.83 7.57
CA TYR A 98 18.72 -12.65 8.33
C TYR A 98 18.51 -12.86 9.83
N ILE A 99 17.55 -12.16 10.44
CA ILE A 99 17.24 -12.32 11.88
C ILE A 99 16.77 -13.75 12.19
N TRP A 100 16.01 -14.37 11.29
CA TRP A 100 15.51 -15.73 11.50
C TRP A 100 16.63 -16.77 11.55
N GLU A 101 17.71 -16.59 10.77
CA GLU A 101 18.84 -17.50 10.71
C GLU A 101 19.81 -17.36 11.89
N GLU A 102 19.75 -16.27 12.65
CA GLU A 102 20.55 -16.06 13.87
C GLU A 102 19.98 -16.75 15.14
N TYR A 103 18.77 -17.31 15.08
CA TYR A 103 18.08 -18.00 16.19
C TYR A 103 17.91 -19.50 15.94
#